data_AF-A0A0F2SG32-F1
#
_entry.id   AF-A0A0F2SG32-F1
#
_cell.length_a   1.000
_cell.length_b   1.000
_cell.length_c   1.000
_cell.angle_alpha   90.00
_cell.angle_beta   90.00
_cell.angle_gamma   90.00
#
_symmetry.space_group_name_H-M   'P 1'
#
loop_
_entity.id
_entity.type
_entity.pdbx_description
1 polymer ?
#
loop_
_entity_poly.entity_id
_entity_poly.type
_entity_poly.pdbx_seq_one_letter_code
_entity_poly.pdbx_strand_id
1 'polypeptide(L)'
;MRNGTVVFELTDGEIRALWFSVPIFSSVIKPKNRSRLVKFDRIPIPTGIIEQGNVRNEGLLIDLLSRYRSQLPKSRPNAYLTISLQQGFIRAYPLPWLPKRDRTSALALLVDEEISIARSDLLYDFLIISEEKPKSLRVLLGATRQSILEGYVFIFEKAGFKVKGVDFSFSVLGQTLGFDPNEDVLYLQGEAGCFQVALFRGEVPESVRILPPLPSIDGCDCCESEQIEEGVKEIQRFLLYYKTQQADLNLKRLVWSGDSVTEKLAQRLLASSHVSTGDQATLKCVPDSWQEILKAHVGRSEVVVGYAQRILAHDPVLNLWYQPARAEKIRRRYLGLASFLGSLLVMGIILCFSLQRITMSLQQEVQVLSPQGVEIEGQAKYEQALETAWKGALIRTEKVGEALAEVQALSGNGLRIEQVVYKQGSMSLSGIAEDASSVQTLIHTLRTKGWEQPALTSYKLTTLNNVEFSMSARHRRIGRQPVKASEANQVN
;
A
#
# COMPACT_ATOMS: atom_id res chain seq x y z
N MET A 1 -23.55 3.82 -8.29
CA MET A 1 -23.75 4.97 -9.20
C MET A 1 -23.04 4.72 -10.52
N ARG A 2 -23.74 4.48 -11.64
CA ARG A 2 -23.10 4.18 -12.95
C ARG A 2 -22.22 5.36 -13.36
N ASN A 3 -20.98 5.16 -13.82
CA ASN A 3 -20.13 6.25 -14.27
C ASN A 3 -20.47 6.58 -15.74
N GLY A 4 -20.74 7.86 -16.01
CA GLY A 4 -20.94 8.33 -17.38
C GLY A 4 -19.57 8.48 -18.02
N THR A 5 -19.44 8.00 -19.25
CA THR A 5 -18.25 8.11 -20.07
C THR A 5 -18.59 8.93 -21.30
N VAL A 6 -17.67 9.80 -21.70
CA VAL A 6 -17.77 10.56 -22.93
C VAL A 6 -16.51 10.31 -23.75
N VAL A 7 -16.69 10.02 -25.02
CA VAL A 7 -15.61 10.04 -26.00
C VAL A 7 -15.72 11.33 -26.79
N PHE A 8 -14.60 12.02 -26.95
CA PHE A 8 -14.48 13.23 -27.73
C PHE A 8 -13.56 12.98 -28.93
N GLU A 9 -13.97 13.42 -30.10
CA GLU A 9 -13.09 13.65 -31.24
C GLU A 9 -12.93 15.16 -31.44
N LEU A 10 -11.67 15.58 -31.39
CA LEU A 10 -11.25 16.98 -31.52
C LEU A 10 -10.80 17.21 -32.95
N THR A 11 -11.56 18.04 -33.67
CA THR A 11 -11.18 18.57 -34.99
C THR A 11 -10.96 20.08 -34.89
N ASP A 12 -10.50 20.70 -35.96
CA ASP A 12 -10.30 22.16 -35.99
C ASP A 12 -11.64 22.92 -36.04
N GLY A 13 -12.71 22.32 -36.59
CA GLY A 13 -14.00 22.98 -36.82
C GLY A 13 -15.13 22.55 -35.88
N GLU A 14 -15.05 21.37 -35.28
CA GLU A 14 -16.04 20.87 -34.33
C GLU A 14 -15.46 19.87 -33.32
N ILE A 15 -16.11 19.77 -32.16
CA ILE A 15 -15.92 18.67 -31.22
C ILE A 15 -17.10 17.72 -31.39
N ARG A 16 -16.81 16.46 -31.69
CA ARG A 16 -17.82 15.39 -31.72
C ARG A 16 -17.76 14.66 -30.40
N ALA A 17 -18.90 14.53 -29.74
CA ALA A 17 -18.98 13.93 -28.41
C ALA A 17 -19.99 12.79 -28.40
N LEU A 18 -19.55 11.61 -27.95
CA LEU A 18 -20.42 10.47 -27.71
C LEU A 18 -20.48 10.17 -26.21
N TRP A 19 -21.60 10.48 -25.59
CA TRP A 19 -21.87 10.16 -24.20
C TRP A 19 -22.54 8.78 -24.10
N PHE A 20 -22.08 7.94 -23.18
CA PHE A 20 -22.68 6.64 -22.87
C PHE A 20 -22.48 6.22 -21.41
N SER A 21 -23.32 5.29 -20.94
CA SER A 21 -23.27 4.76 -19.56
C SER A 21 -22.65 3.37 -19.55
N VAL A 22 -21.53 3.18 -18.84
CA VAL A 22 -20.94 1.85 -18.62
C VAL A 22 -21.53 1.20 -17.35
N PRO A 23 -22.02 -0.05 -17.39
CA PRO A 23 -22.42 -0.77 -16.18
C PRO A 23 -21.20 -1.10 -15.31
N ILE A 24 -21.32 -0.95 -13.99
CA ILE A 24 -20.22 -1.11 -13.02
C ILE A 24 -19.81 -2.60 -12.83
N PHE A 25 -20.69 -3.53 -13.20
CA PHE A 25 -20.47 -4.98 -13.04
C PHE A 25 -20.83 -5.70 -14.35
N SER A 26 -19.84 -5.93 -15.20
CA SER A 26 -20.00 -6.58 -16.52
C SER A 26 -19.59 -8.06 -16.55
N SER A 27 -19.09 -8.64 -15.45
CA SER A 27 -18.48 -9.98 -15.49
C SER A 27 -19.43 -11.18 -15.50
N VAL A 28 -20.77 -11.01 -15.43
CA VAL A 28 -21.68 -12.17 -15.19
C VAL A 28 -22.85 -12.31 -16.19
N ILE A 29 -23.14 -11.34 -17.08
CA ILE A 29 -24.33 -11.44 -17.95
C ILE A 29 -24.02 -11.02 -19.39
N LYS A 30 -24.38 -11.91 -20.34
CA LYS A 30 -24.10 -11.86 -21.79
C LYS A 30 -24.25 -10.46 -22.45
N PRO A 31 -23.46 -10.17 -23.50
CA PRO A 31 -23.18 -8.79 -23.97
C PRO A 31 -24.26 -8.14 -24.86
N LYS A 32 -25.44 -8.73 -25.06
CA LYS A 32 -26.27 -8.33 -26.21
C LYS A 32 -27.08 -7.02 -26.06
N ASN A 33 -27.15 -6.34 -24.90
CA ASN A 33 -28.07 -5.19 -24.77
C ASN A 33 -27.87 -4.24 -23.56
N ARG A 34 -26.68 -3.64 -23.33
CA ARG A 34 -26.44 -2.85 -22.09
C ARG A 34 -25.80 -1.46 -22.20
N SER A 35 -25.90 -0.77 -23.34
CA SER A 35 -25.80 0.70 -23.35
C SER A 35 -27.20 1.30 -23.56
N ARG A 36 -27.84 1.77 -22.49
CA ARG A 36 -29.26 2.20 -22.52
C ARG A 36 -29.48 3.71 -22.69
N LEU A 37 -28.43 4.52 -22.57
CA LEU A 37 -28.52 5.94 -22.90
C LEU A 37 -27.23 6.30 -23.62
N VAL A 38 -27.38 6.74 -24.87
CA VAL A 38 -26.31 7.10 -25.79
C VAL A 38 -26.74 8.40 -26.40
N LYS A 39 -25.84 9.37 -26.42
CA LYS A 39 -26.10 10.68 -27.01
C LYS A 39 -24.89 11.08 -27.82
N PHE A 40 -25.12 11.37 -29.08
CA PHE A 40 -24.12 11.98 -29.94
C PHE A 40 -24.43 13.47 -30.05
N ASP A 41 -23.42 14.28 -29.82
CA ASP A 41 -23.50 15.74 -29.87
C ASP A 41 -22.37 16.28 -30.75
N ARG A 42 -22.66 17.36 -31.47
CA ARG A 42 -21.70 18.14 -32.24
C ARG A 42 -21.61 19.52 -31.64
N ILE A 43 -20.40 19.95 -31.35
CA ILE A 43 -20.14 21.24 -30.71
C ILE A 43 -19.27 22.04 -31.69
N PRO A 44 -19.84 23.01 -32.42
CA PRO A 44 -19.08 23.78 -33.40
C PRO A 44 -17.99 24.59 -32.68
N ILE A 45 -16.79 24.58 -33.23
CA ILE A 45 -15.65 25.36 -32.75
C ILE A 45 -15.49 26.58 -33.67
N PRO A 46 -15.61 27.80 -33.13
CA PRO A 46 -15.25 29.01 -33.87
C PRO A 46 -13.82 28.95 -34.41
N THR A 47 -13.62 29.51 -35.60
CA THR A 47 -12.30 29.64 -36.22
C THR A 47 -11.31 30.34 -35.29
N GLY A 48 -10.06 29.87 -35.27
CA GLY A 48 -9.00 30.43 -34.45
C GLY A 48 -8.99 29.98 -32.98
N ILE A 49 -9.89 29.09 -32.55
CA ILE A 49 -9.76 28.44 -31.23
C ILE A 49 -8.81 27.25 -31.31
N ILE A 50 -8.99 26.39 -32.30
CA ILE A 50 -8.08 25.29 -32.64
C ILE A 50 -7.62 25.51 -34.08
N GLU A 51 -6.32 25.45 -34.30
CA GLU A 51 -5.72 25.58 -35.63
C GLU A 51 -4.67 24.50 -35.83
N GLN A 52 -4.86 23.67 -36.85
CA GLN A 52 -3.96 22.56 -37.19
C GLN A 52 -3.79 21.59 -36.02
N GLY A 53 -4.81 21.43 -35.16
CA GLY A 53 -4.74 20.64 -33.93
C GLY A 53 -4.04 21.31 -32.74
N ASN A 54 -3.64 22.59 -32.82
CA ASN A 54 -3.13 23.35 -31.68
C ASN A 54 -4.22 24.24 -31.08
N VAL A 55 -4.36 24.24 -29.76
CA VAL A 55 -5.27 25.17 -29.09
C VAL A 55 -4.64 26.56 -29.03
N ARG A 56 -5.28 27.54 -29.67
CA ARG A 56 -4.88 28.95 -29.68
C ARG A 56 -5.56 29.78 -28.59
N ASN A 57 -6.80 29.43 -28.24
CA ASN A 57 -7.57 30.12 -27.21
C ASN A 57 -8.17 29.13 -26.21
N GLU A 58 -7.42 28.87 -25.13
CA GLU A 58 -7.80 27.92 -24.09
C GLU A 58 -9.08 28.35 -23.36
N GLY A 59 -9.23 29.64 -23.05
CA GLY A 59 -10.36 30.17 -22.29
C GLY A 59 -11.69 29.92 -22.97
N LEU A 60 -11.77 30.25 -24.27
CA LEU A 60 -12.99 30.01 -25.06
C LEU A 60 -13.31 28.52 -25.19
N LEU A 61 -12.29 27.67 -25.32
CA LEU A 61 -12.48 26.22 -25.40
C LEU A 61 -12.97 25.65 -24.06
N ILE A 62 -12.43 26.13 -22.93
CA ILE A 62 -12.89 25.79 -21.58
C ILE A 62 -14.35 26.20 -21.41
N ASP A 63 -14.74 27.40 -21.83
CA ASP A 63 -16.12 27.89 -21.71
C ASP A 63 -17.09 27.09 -22.57
N LEU A 64 -16.70 26.76 -23.80
CA LEU A 64 -17.47 25.90 -24.70
C LEU A 64 -17.68 24.51 -24.09
N LEU A 65 -16.61 23.88 -23.60
CA LEU A 65 -16.68 22.57 -22.95
C LEU A 65 -17.44 22.61 -21.63
N SER A 66 -17.33 23.69 -20.85
CA SER A 66 -18.05 23.88 -19.58
C SER A 66 -19.56 24.06 -19.81
N ARG A 67 -19.95 24.76 -20.89
CA ARG A 67 -21.35 24.84 -21.31
C ARG A 67 -21.89 23.49 -21.79
N TYR A 68 -21.11 22.73 -22.55
CA TYR A 68 -21.49 21.36 -22.89
C TYR A 68 -21.60 20.48 -21.64
N ARG A 69 -20.67 20.65 -20.70
CA ARG A 69 -20.59 19.90 -19.46
C ARG A 69 -21.84 20.04 -18.59
N SER A 70 -22.40 21.24 -18.48
CA SER A 70 -23.58 21.54 -17.66
C SER A 70 -24.86 20.86 -18.18
N GLN A 71 -24.89 20.49 -19.47
CA GLN A 71 -26.00 19.76 -20.08
C GLN A 71 -25.97 18.25 -19.75
N LEU A 72 -24.85 17.74 -19.21
CA LEU A 72 -24.69 16.33 -18.88
C LEU A 72 -25.11 16.04 -17.43
N PRO A 73 -25.79 14.92 -17.16
CA PRO A 73 -26.44 14.63 -15.87
C PRO A 73 -25.51 14.39 -14.67
N LYS A 74 -24.18 14.45 -14.85
CA LYS A 74 -23.19 14.12 -13.81
C LYS A 74 -22.31 15.31 -13.48
N SER A 75 -21.61 15.26 -12.33
CA SER A 75 -20.69 16.30 -11.87
C SER A 75 -19.23 16.13 -12.34
N ARG A 76 -18.73 14.91 -12.66
CA ARG A 76 -17.45 14.67 -13.40
C ARG A 76 -17.42 13.31 -14.19
N PRO A 77 -17.82 13.23 -15.47
CA PRO A 77 -17.73 12.01 -16.28
C PRO A 77 -16.27 11.73 -16.67
N ASN A 78 -16.00 10.47 -16.95
CA ASN A 78 -14.74 10.06 -17.55
C ASN A 78 -14.72 10.52 -19.01
N ALA A 79 -13.64 11.15 -19.46
CA ALA A 79 -13.46 11.58 -20.84
C ALA A 79 -12.33 10.78 -21.50
N TYR A 80 -12.56 10.33 -22.72
CA TYR A 80 -11.55 9.78 -23.61
C TYR A 80 -11.46 10.68 -24.82
N LEU A 81 -10.25 11.07 -25.19
CA LEU A 81 -10.04 12.06 -26.24
C LEU A 81 -9.39 11.38 -27.45
N THR A 82 -9.81 11.79 -28.64
CA THR A 82 -9.10 11.53 -29.89
C THR A 82 -8.65 12.86 -30.45
N ILE A 83 -7.36 12.96 -30.74
CA ILE A 83 -6.73 14.14 -31.31
C ILE A 83 -6.31 13.88 -32.76
N SER A 84 -6.14 14.96 -33.52
CA SER A 84 -5.62 14.90 -34.88
C SER A 84 -4.21 14.28 -34.91
N LEU A 85 -3.95 13.48 -35.94
CA LEU A 85 -2.62 12.89 -36.15
C LEU A 85 -1.56 13.96 -36.50
N GLN A 86 -1.95 15.14 -36.96
CA GLN A 86 -1.04 16.26 -37.25
C GLN A 86 -0.19 16.68 -36.05
N GLN A 87 -0.66 16.38 -34.84
CA GLN A 87 0.00 16.70 -33.58
C GLN A 87 0.93 15.58 -33.07
N GLY A 88 1.12 14.52 -33.84
CA GLY A 88 1.87 13.36 -33.36
C GLY A 88 2.51 12.54 -34.46
N PHE A 89 3.00 11.40 -34.02
CA PHE A 89 3.67 10.39 -34.80
C PHE A 89 2.98 9.06 -34.55
N ILE A 90 2.68 8.33 -35.60
CA ILE A 90 2.20 6.96 -35.49
C ILE A 90 2.85 6.11 -36.58
N ARG A 91 3.37 4.95 -36.20
CA ARG A 91 3.93 3.98 -37.14
C ARG A 91 3.91 2.58 -36.55
N ALA A 92 3.79 1.57 -37.41
CA ALA A 92 4.00 0.19 -36.99
C ALA A 92 5.43 -0.28 -37.25
N TYR A 93 5.99 -0.97 -36.27
CA TYR A 93 7.33 -1.54 -36.35
C TYR A 93 7.29 -3.07 -36.21
N PRO A 94 7.98 -3.80 -37.10
CA PRO A 94 8.27 -5.21 -36.88
C PRO A 94 9.43 -5.33 -35.89
N LEU A 95 9.25 -6.16 -34.87
CA LEU A 95 10.25 -6.47 -33.86
C LEU A 95 10.42 -7.99 -33.76
N PRO A 96 11.61 -8.49 -33.36
CA PRO A 96 11.73 -9.88 -32.97
C PRO A 96 10.77 -10.19 -31.81
N TRP A 97 10.35 -11.44 -31.68
CA TRP A 97 9.52 -11.81 -30.53
C TRP A 97 10.29 -11.59 -29.23
N LEU A 98 9.69 -10.83 -28.31
CA LEU A 98 10.24 -10.53 -26.99
C LEU A 98 9.26 -10.94 -25.88
N PRO A 99 9.75 -11.50 -24.76
CA PRO A 99 8.90 -11.74 -23.60
C PRO A 99 8.42 -10.40 -23.02
N LYS A 100 7.23 -10.39 -22.41
CA LYS A 100 6.55 -9.15 -21.95
C LYS A 100 7.42 -8.24 -21.07
N ARG A 101 8.29 -8.82 -20.23
CA ARG A 101 9.19 -8.08 -19.34
C ARG A 101 10.23 -7.24 -20.08
N ASP A 102 10.64 -7.66 -21.27
CA ASP A 102 11.75 -7.06 -22.01
C ASP A 102 11.24 -6.07 -23.08
N ARG A 103 9.92 -6.10 -23.40
CA ARG A 103 9.29 -5.23 -24.40
C ARG A 103 9.45 -3.74 -24.08
N THR A 104 9.24 -3.34 -22.83
CA THR A 104 9.31 -1.92 -22.45
C THR A 104 10.68 -1.32 -22.69
N SER A 105 11.75 -2.05 -22.37
CA SER A 105 13.12 -1.59 -22.61
C SER A 105 13.46 -1.52 -24.10
N ALA A 106 13.07 -2.54 -24.88
CA ALA A 106 13.29 -2.55 -26.33
C ALA A 106 12.54 -1.40 -27.02
N LEU A 107 11.30 -1.13 -26.61
CA LEU A 107 10.50 -0.04 -27.17
C LEU A 107 11.03 1.34 -26.77
N ALA A 108 11.61 1.48 -25.58
CA ALA A 108 12.27 2.72 -25.19
C ALA A 108 13.47 3.04 -26.10
N LEU A 109 14.25 2.01 -26.50
CA LEU A 109 15.34 2.18 -27.46
C LEU A 109 14.82 2.55 -28.86
N LEU A 110 13.78 1.85 -29.34
CA LEU A 110 13.14 2.17 -30.62
C LEU A 110 12.64 3.61 -30.66
N VAL A 111 12.05 4.11 -29.56
CA VAL A 111 11.60 5.49 -29.45
C VAL A 111 12.76 6.48 -29.58
N ASP A 112 13.93 6.17 -29.01
CA ASP A 112 15.10 7.06 -29.13
C ASP A 112 15.66 7.14 -30.54
N GLU A 113 15.60 6.02 -31.28
CA GLU A 113 16.13 5.92 -32.63
C GLU A 113 15.20 6.59 -33.64
N GLU A 114 13.88 6.43 -33.46
CA GLU A 114 12.89 6.83 -34.46
C GLU A 114 12.27 8.21 -34.23
N ILE A 115 12.26 8.72 -32.99
CA ILE A 115 11.53 9.95 -32.64
C ILE A 115 12.48 11.07 -32.27
N SER A 116 12.56 12.09 -33.13
CA SER A 116 13.41 13.27 -32.95
C SER A 116 12.94 14.27 -31.88
N ILE A 117 11.90 13.94 -31.10
CA ILE A 117 11.40 14.80 -30.01
C ILE A 117 12.22 14.50 -28.76
N ALA A 118 12.67 15.56 -28.07
CA ALA A 118 13.39 15.41 -26.81
C ALA A 118 12.56 14.60 -25.80
N ARG A 119 13.17 13.60 -25.15
CA ARG A 119 12.47 12.73 -24.18
C ARG A 119 11.71 13.48 -23.08
N SER A 120 12.18 14.67 -22.69
CA SER A 120 11.54 15.50 -21.67
C SER A 120 10.21 16.14 -22.11
N ASP A 121 9.95 16.20 -23.41
CA ASP A 121 8.71 16.72 -24.02
C ASP A 121 8.02 15.62 -24.84
N LEU A 122 8.33 14.34 -24.61
CA LEU A 122 7.79 13.23 -25.41
C LEU A 122 6.87 12.36 -24.56
N LEU A 123 5.60 12.25 -24.99
CA LEU A 123 4.68 11.24 -24.50
C LEU A 123 4.44 10.21 -25.59
N TYR A 124 4.54 8.94 -25.22
CA TYR A 124 4.31 7.84 -26.15
C TYR A 124 3.62 6.67 -25.47
N ASP A 125 2.93 5.88 -26.28
CA ASP A 125 2.38 4.60 -25.90
C ASP A 125 2.48 3.63 -27.08
N PHE A 126 2.29 2.35 -26.82
CA PHE A 126 2.38 1.32 -27.84
C PHE A 126 1.29 0.27 -27.71
N LEU A 127 0.87 -0.24 -28.87
CA LEU A 127 -0.12 -1.28 -28.98
C LEU A 127 0.47 -2.45 -29.77
N ILE A 128 0.34 -3.66 -29.24
CA ILE A 128 0.73 -4.87 -29.99
C ILE A 128 -0.41 -5.22 -30.94
N ILE A 129 -0.17 -5.06 -32.24
CA ILE A 129 -1.17 -5.32 -33.28
C ILE A 129 -1.07 -6.75 -33.83
N SER A 130 0.09 -7.39 -33.72
CA SER A 130 0.27 -8.81 -34.04
C SER A 130 1.39 -9.43 -33.21
N GLU A 131 1.23 -10.69 -32.82
CA GLU A 131 2.23 -11.47 -32.09
C GLU A 131 2.25 -12.91 -32.62
N GLU A 132 3.34 -13.30 -33.28
CA GLU A 132 3.60 -14.69 -33.70
C GLU A 132 4.69 -15.28 -32.83
N LYS A 133 4.33 -16.12 -31.85
CA LYS A 133 5.32 -16.73 -30.96
C LYS A 133 6.00 -17.92 -31.63
N PRO A 134 7.33 -18.06 -31.55
CA PRO A 134 8.33 -17.17 -30.96
C PRO A 134 9.08 -16.31 -32.02
N LYS A 135 8.43 -15.98 -33.13
CA LYS A 135 9.08 -15.39 -34.31
C LYS A 135 9.11 -13.87 -34.28
N SER A 136 7.95 -13.23 -34.22
CA SER A 136 7.82 -11.80 -34.47
C SER A 136 6.74 -11.14 -33.63
N LEU A 137 6.90 -9.83 -33.47
CA LEU A 137 5.97 -8.92 -32.82
C LEU A 137 5.79 -7.74 -33.77
N ARG A 138 4.55 -7.30 -34.00
CA ARG A 138 4.27 -6.04 -34.70
C ARG A 138 3.64 -5.07 -33.72
N VAL A 139 4.26 -3.90 -33.57
CA VAL A 139 3.87 -2.91 -32.57
C VAL A 139 3.51 -1.61 -33.26
N LEU A 140 2.33 -1.08 -32.97
CA LEU A 140 1.92 0.28 -33.30
C LEU A 140 2.47 1.22 -32.22
N LEU A 141 3.39 2.09 -32.59
CA LEU A 141 3.96 3.11 -31.73
C LEU A 141 3.27 4.44 -32.03
N GLY A 142 2.68 5.05 -30.99
CA GLY A 142 2.11 6.40 -31.07
C GLY A 142 2.85 7.34 -30.14
N ALA A 143 3.17 8.54 -30.61
CA ALA A 143 3.90 9.53 -29.83
C ALA A 143 3.49 10.97 -30.16
N THR A 144 3.61 11.88 -29.21
CA THR A 144 3.29 13.30 -29.37
C THR A 144 4.03 14.13 -28.33
N ARG A 145 4.02 15.46 -28.48
CA ARG A 145 4.65 16.34 -27.51
C ARG A 145 3.82 16.40 -26.23
N GLN A 146 4.52 16.40 -25.09
CA GLN A 146 3.91 16.52 -23.78
C GLN A 146 3.12 17.82 -23.66
N SER A 147 3.71 18.94 -24.11
CA SER A 147 3.08 20.27 -24.12
C SER A 147 1.69 20.29 -24.79
N ILE A 148 1.51 19.60 -25.91
CA ILE A 148 0.22 19.55 -26.63
C ILE A 148 -0.83 18.79 -25.80
N LEU A 149 -0.47 17.59 -25.33
CA LEU A 149 -1.40 16.75 -24.56
C LEU A 149 -1.76 17.38 -23.21
N GLU A 150 -0.79 17.96 -22.51
CA GLU A 150 -1.04 18.65 -21.26
C GLU A 150 -2.02 19.81 -21.44
N GLY A 151 -1.90 20.57 -22.54
CA GLY A 151 -2.85 21.62 -22.89
C GLY A 151 -4.28 21.09 -23.03
N TYR A 152 -4.47 20.04 -23.83
CA TYR A 152 -5.80 19.41 -23.98
C TYR A 152 -6.32 18.87 -22.65
N VAL A 153 -5.51 18.11 -21.89
CA VAL A 153 -5.96 17.55 -20.61
C VAL A 153 -6.32 18.64 -19.62
N PHE A 154 -5.50 19.69 -19.51
CA PHE A 154 -5.77 20.83 -18.65
C PHE A 154 -7.12 21.48 -18.97
N ILE A 155 -7.41 21.74 -20.25
CA ILE A 155 -8.66 22.37 -20.69
C ILE A 155 -9.87 21.48 -20.33
N PHE A 156 -9.80 20.19 -20.62
CA PHE A 156 -10.89 19.26 -20.28
C PHE A 156 -11.09 19.13 -18.76
N GLU A 157 -10.01 19.10 -17.98
CA GLU A 157 -10.10 19.05 -16.51
C GLU A 157 -10.68 20.34 -15.93
N LYS A 158 -10.30 21.51 -16.46
CA LYS A 158 -10.88 22.80 -16.09
C LYS A 158 -12.36 22.88 -16.43
N ALA A 159 -12.76 22.31 -17.56
CA ALA A 159 -14.16 22.18 -17.95
C ALA A 159 -14.94 21.09 -17.17
N GLY A 160 -14.33 20.43 -16.18
CA GLY A 160 -14.99 19.50 -15.28
C GLY A 160 -15.13 18.07 -15.82
N PHE A 161 -14.30 17.69 -16.79
CA PHE A 161 -14.13 16.31 -17.25
C PHE A 161 -12.96 15.63 -16.52
N LYS A 162 -12.97 14.31 -16.45
CA LYS A 162 -11.84 13.53 -15.94
C LYS A 162 -11.22 12.73 -17.07
N VAL A 163 -10.12 13.20 -17.64
CA VAL A 163 -9.46 12.53 -18.76
C VAL A 163 -8.90 11.18 -18.31
N LYS A 164 -9.22 10.14 -19.08
CA LYS A 164 -8.83 8.74 -18.82
C LYS A 164 -7.91 8.17 -19.86
N GLY A 165 -8.03 8.61 -21.10
CA GLY A 165 -7.10 8.26 -22.15
C GLY A 165 -7.17 9.21 -23.33
N VAL A 166 -6.09 9.24 -24.09
CA VAL A 166 -5.95 10.02 -25.31
C VAL A 166 -5.35 9.14 -26.40
N ASP A 167 -5.99 9.08 -27.56
CA ASP A 167 -5.54 8.34 -28.76
C ASP A 167 -5.58 9.30 -29.97
N PHE A 168 -5.11 8.85 -31.13
CA PHE A 168 -5.29 9.55 -32.41
C PHE A 168 -6.59 9.11 -33.10
N SER A 169 -7.31 10.03 -33.73
CA SER A 169 -8.58 9.72 -34.41
C SER A 169 -8.43 8.61 -35.45
N PHE A 170 -7.41 8.68 -36.31
CA PHE A 170 -7.16 7.68 -37.36
C PHE A 170 -6.59 6.36 -36.84
N SER A 171 -5.93 6.35 -35.67
CA SER A 171 -5.52 5.12 -34.97
C SER A 171 -6.73 4.31 -34.54
N VAL A 172 -7.67 4.98 -33.85
CA VAL A 172 -8.93 4.37 -33.42
C VAL A 172 -9.74 3.91 -34.62
N LEU A 173 -9.81 4.72 -35.67
CA LEU A 173 -10.58 4.40 -36.87
C LEU A 173 -10.07 3.13 -37.56
N GLY A 174 -8.77 3.02 -37.82
CA GLY A 174 -8.17 1.82 -38.45
C GLY A 174 -8.43 0.56 -37.64
N GLN A 175 -8.24 0.64 -36.32
CA GLN A 175 -8.50 -0.48 -35.40
C GLN A 175 -10.00 -0.84 -35.27
N THR A 176 -10.91 0.10 -35.52
CA THR A 176 -12.36 -0.16 -35.44
C THR A 176 -12.90 -0.73 -36.74
N LEU A 177 -12.40 -0.26 -37.88
CA LEU A 177 -12.78 -0.78 -39.19
C LEU A 177 -12.21 -2.20 -39.42
N GLY A 178 -11.08 -2.53 -38.79
CA GLY A 178 -10.51 -3.88 -38.79
C GLY A 178 -10.07 -4.29 -40.19
N PHE A 179 -9.25 -3.46 -40.81
CA PHE A 179 -8.65 -3.72 -42.12
C PHE A 179 -7.65 -4.87 -42.04
N ASP A 180 -7.57 -5.66 -43.11
CA ASP A 180 -6.71 -6.84 -43.13
C ASP A 180 -5.22 -6.42 -43.07
N PRO A 181 -4.37 -7.10 -42.27
CA PRO A 181 -2.98 -6.67 -42.04
C PRO A 181 -2.07 -6.52 -43.27
N ASN A 182 -2.47 -7.13 -44.40
CA ASN A 182 -1.75 -7.17 -45.68
C ASN A 182 -2.51 -6.43 -46.79
N GLU A 183 -3.43 -5.55 -46.41
CA GLU A 183 -4.23 -4.73 -47.31
C GLU A 183 -3.83 -3.26 -47.18
N ASP A 184 -3.50 -2.62 -48.30
CA ASP A 184 -3.42 -1.16 -48.34
C ASP A 184 -4.81 -0.63 -48.71
N VAL A 185 -5.34 0.25 -47.85
CA VAL A 185 -6.70 0.80 -47.93
C VAL A 185 -6.62 2.32 -48.01
N LEU A 186 -7.31 2.91 -48.98
CA LEU A 186 -7.51 4.35 -49.04
C LEU A 186 -8.84 4.67 -48.37
N TYR A 187 -8.80 5.46 -47.31
CA TYR A 187 -9.98 5.94 -46.62
C TYR A 187 -10.27 7.39 -46.99
N LEU A 188 -11.50 7.67 -47.41
CA LEU A 188 -11.99 9.00 -47.75
C LEU A 188 -13.06 9.44 -46.75
N GLN A 189 -12.88 10.62 -46.17
CA GLN A 189 -13.85 11.23 -45.27
C GLN A 189 -14.28 12.59 -45.77
N GLY A 190 -15.58 12.77 -45.98
CA GLY A 190 -16.16 14.07 -46.32
C GLY A 190 -16.60 14.85 -45.09
N GLU A 191 -16.20 16.10 -45.00
CA GLU A 191 -16.66 17.01 -43.95
C GLU A 191 -16.83 18.44 -44.47
N ALA A 192 -18.09 18.87 -44.65
CA ALA A 192 -18.48 20.27 -44.83
C ALA A 192 -17.67 21.02 -45.92
N GLY A 193 -17.43 20.35 -47.06
CA GLY A 193 -16.70 20.90 -48.20
C GLY A 193 -15.20 20.56 -48.23
N CYS A 194 -14.66 20.00 -47.15
CA CYS A 194 -13.30 19.46 -47.10
C CYS A 194 -13.32 17.93 -47.24
N PHE A 195 -12.22 17.36 -47.73
CA PHE A 195 -12.01 15.91 -47.72
C PHE A 195 -10.78 15.58 -46.89
N GLN A 196 -10.86 14.55 -46.07
CA GLN A 196 -9.69 13.94 -45.46
C GLN A 196 -9.42 12.61 -46.15
N VAL A 197 -8.17 12.38 -46.47
CA VAL A 197 -7.68 11.18 -47.14
C VAL A 197 -6.69 10.53 -46.22
N ALA A 198 -6.90 9.26 -45.89
CA ALA A 198 -5.99 8.49 -45.08
C ALA A 198 -5.58 7.21 -45.81
N LEU A 199 -4.27 6.97 -45.90
CA LEU A 199 -3.72 5.72 -46.41
C LEU A 199 -3.44 4.80 -45.21
N PHE A 200 -4.07 3.65 -45.22
CA PHE A 200 -3.93 2.61 -44.21
C PHE A 200 -3.17 1.42 -44.77
N ARG A 201 -2.33 0.80 -43.94
CA ARG A 201 -1.69 -0.49 -44.20
C ARG A 201 -2.10 -1.48 -43.11
N GLY A 202 -3.16 -2.24 -43.37
CA GLY A 202 -3.97 -2.87 -42.33
C GLY A 202 -4.58 -1.82 -41.41
N GLU A 203 -4.54 -2.03 -40.10
CA GLU A 203 -5.14 -1.12 -39.11
C GLU A 203 -4.30 0.15 -38.85
N VAL A 204 -3.16 0.32 -39.52
CA VAL A 204 -2.16 1.36 -39.23
C VAL A 204 -2.32 2.51 -40.23
N PRO A 205 -2.58 3.74 -39.78
CA PRO A 205 -2.54 4.90 -40.67
C PRO A 205 -1.08 5.24 -40.98
N GLU A 206 -0.71 5.16 -42.25
CA GLU A 206 0.63 5.54 -42.76
C GLU A 206 0.68 7.03 -43.10
N SER A 207 -0.44 7.56 -43.61
CA SER A 207 -0.53 8.95 -43.99
C SER A 207 -1.95 9.47 -43.85
N VAL A 208 -2.09 10.70 -43.40
CA VAL A 208 -3.36 11.42 -43.32
C VAL A 208 -3.14 12.80 -43.91
N ARG A 209 -4.00 13.17 -44.86
CA ARG A 209 -3.97 14.48 -45.52
C ARG A 209 -5.36 15.09 -45.51
N ILE A 210 -5.42 16.36 -45.13
CA ILE A 210 -6.63 17.17 -45.30
C ILE A 210 -6.48 17.89 -46.64
N LEU A 211 -7.47 17.70 -47.50
CA LEU A 211 -7.61 18.44 -48.75
C LEU A 211 -8.48 19.67 -48.45
N PRO A 212 -7.99 20.88 -48.77
CA PRO A 212 -8.72 22.10 -48.48
C PRO A 212 -10.05 22.11 -49.24
N PRO A 213 -11.04 22.88 -48.75
CA PRO A 213 -12.28 23.06 -49.47
C PRO A 213 -11.96 23.79 -50.78
N LEU A 214 -12.34 23.19 -51.90
CA LEU A 214 -12.18 23.82 -53.21
C LEU A 214 -13.10 25.04 -53.30
N PRO A 215 -12.64 26.17 -53.84
CA PRO A 215 -13.44 27.39 -53.89
C PRO A 215 -14.74 27.12 -54.66
N SER A 216 -15.88 27.21 -53.98
CA SER A 216 -17.17 27.33 -54.63
C SER A 216 -17.24 28.72 -55.23
N ILE A 217 -17.21 28.83 -56.56
CA ILE A 217 -17.58 30.08 -57.24
C ILE A 217 -19.10 30.21 -57.08
N ASP A 218 -19.55 31.23 -56.36
CA ASP A 218 -20.95 31.42 -55.98
C ASP A 218 -21.91 31.28 -57.19
N GLY A 219 -22.87 30.35 -57.08
CA GLY A 219 -24.12 30.37 -57.85
C GLY A 219 -24.27 29.43 -59.05
N CYS A 220 -23.39 28.45 -59.27
CA CYS A 220 -23.53 27.52 -60.42
C CYS A 220 -23.48 26.03 -60.01
N ASP A 221 -24.51 25.26 -60.38
CA ASP A 221 -24.58 23.79 -60.20
C ASP A 221 -23.47 23.03 -60.97
N CYS A 222 -22.73 23.69 -61.85
CA CYS A 222 -21.54 23.14 -62.51
C CYS A 222 -20.39 22.83 -61.52
N CYS A 223 -20.42 23.40 -60.30
CA CYS A 223 -19.32 23.32 -59.34
C CYS A 223 -19.07 21.91 -58.75
N GLU A 224 -20.09 21.07 -58.56
CA GLU A 224 -19.88 19.76 -57.88
C GLU A 224 -19.03 18.81 -58.74
N SER A 225 -19.25 18.81 -60.06
CA SER A 225 -18.49 17.96 -60.98
C SER A 225 -17.01 18.37 -61.08
N GLU A 226 -16.73 19.66 -61.14
CA GLU A 226 -15.36 20.20 -61.14
C GLU A 226 -14.66 19.94 -59.81
N GLN A 227 -15.37 20.07 -58.69
CA GLN A 227 -14.85 19.74 -57.35
C GLN A 227 -14.46 18.27 -57.25
N ILE A 228 -15.30 17.37 -57.77
CA ILE A 228 -15.00 15.94 -57.80
C ILE A 228 -13.77 15.68 -58.68
N GLU A 229 -13.67 16.26 -59.87
CA GLU A 229 -12.53 16.06 -60.77
C GLU A 229 -11.21 16.57 -60.17
N GLU A 230 -11.19 17.75 -59.54
CA GLU A 230 -9.98 18.23 -58.87
C GLU A 230 -9.65 17.38 -57.63
N GLY A 231 -10.65 16.93 -56.88
CA GLY A 231 -10.48 15.97 -55.79
C GLY A 231 -9.84 14.66 -56.27
N VAL A 232 -10.31 14.11 -57.39
CA VAL A 232 -9.72 12.92 -58.03
C VAL A 232 -8.25 13.18 -58.37
N LYS A 233 -7.94 14.29 -59.04
CA LYS A 233 -6.54 14.64 -59.41
C LYS A 233 -5.65 14.77 -58.18
N GLU A 234 -6.12 15.41 -57.11
CA GLU A 234 -5.33 15.61 -55.91
C GLU A 234 -5.09 14.28 -55.16
N ILE A 235 -6.10 13.41 -55.12
CA ILE A 235 -5.96 12.05 -54.57
C ILE A 235 -5.00 11.21 -55.44
N GLN A 236 -5.07 11.32 -56.76
CA GLN A 236 -4.12 10.65 -57.65
C GLN A 236 -2.69 11.16 -57.46
N ARG A 237 -2.49 12.47 -57.29
CA ARG A 237 -1.17 13.04 -56.93
C ARG A 237 -0.67 12.50 -55.60
N PHE A 238 -1.54 12.43 -54.59
CA PHE A 238 -1.24 11.84 -53.29
C PHE A 238 -0.82 10.36 -53.44
N LEU A 239 -1.60 9.54 -54.13
CA LEU A 239 -1.27 8.12 -54.35
C LEU A 239 0.02 7.94 -55.16
N LEU A 240 0.24 8.77 -56.19
CA LEU A 240 1.46 8.72 -56.99
C LEU A 240 2.69 9.00 -56.14
N TYR A 241 2.63 10.00 -55.25
CA TYR A 241 3.72 10.30 -54.31
C TYR A 241 4.04 9.12 -53.38
N TYR A 242 3.02 8.44 -52.83
CA TYR A 242 3.27 7.29 -51.97
C TYR A 242 3.79 6.08 -52.75
N LYS A 243 3.30 5.86 -53.97
CA LYS A 243 3.79 4.78 -54.83
C LYS A 243 5.25 4.97 -55.24
N THR A 244 5.74 6.20 -55.37
CA THR A 244 7.17 6.46 -55.67
C THR A 244 8.06 6.26 -54.46
N GLN A 245 7.56 6.46 -53.23
CA GLN A 245 8.31 6.18 -52.00
C GLN A 245 8.25 4.71 -51.57
N GLN A 246 7.13 4.06 -51.83
CA GLN A 246 6.83 2.70 -51.39
C GLN A 246 6.49 1.84 -52.62
N ALA A 247 7.50 1.18 -53.19
CA ALA A 247 7.34 0.35 -54.37
C ALA A 247 6.41 -0.87 -54.14
N ASP A 248 6.20 -1.25 -52.88
CA ASP A 248 5.32 -2.34 -52.45
C ASP A 248 3.85 -1.92 -52.27
N LEU A 249 3.52 -0.64 -52.43
CA LEU A 249 2.16 -0.12 -52.24
C LEU A 249 1.21 -0.76 -53.25
N ASN A 250 0.25 -1.54 -52.73
CA ASN A 250 -0.77 -2.21 -53.51
C ASN A 250 -2.16 -1.86 -52.96
N LEU A 251 -2.70 -0.76 -53.45
CA LEU A 251 -4.01 -0.26 -53.05
C LEU A 251 -5.11 -1.23 -53.51
N LYS A 252 -5.60 -2.06 -52.59
CA LYS A 252 -6.61 -3.09 -52.88
C LYS A 252 -8.02 -2.55 -52.74
N ARG A 253 -8.25 -1.66 -51.77
CA ARG A 253 -9.60 -1.25 -51.36
C ARG A 253 -9.72 0.25 -51.13
N LEU A 254 -10.85 0.79 -51.56
CA LEU A 254 -11.30 2.14 -51.24
C LEU A 254 -12.43 2.06 -50.22
N VAL A 255 -12.31 2.81 -49.14
CA VAL A 255 -13.36 2.94 -48.13
C VAL A 255 -13.74 4.40 -48.02
N TRP A 256 -15.03 4.72 -48.00
CA TRP A 256 -15.47 6.10 -47.83
C TRP A 256 -16.50 6.25 -46.71
N SER A 257 -16.50 7.42 -46.08
CA SER A 257 -17.59 7.86 -45.22
C SER A 257 -17.84 9.36 -45.36
N GLY A 258 -19.11 9.77 -45.42
CA GLY A 258 -19.45 11.18 -45.56
C GLY A 258 -20.72 11.40 -46.36
N ASP A 259 -20.77 12.56 -46.98
CA ASP A 259 -21.89 13.04 -47.80
C ASP A 259 -21.91 12.43 -49.22
N SER A 260 -22.94 12.78 -49.98
CA SER A 260 -23.12 12.32 -51.36
C SER A 260 -21.98 12.74 -52.29
N VAL A 261 -21.31 13.87 -52.00
CA VAL A 261 -20.16 14.33 -52.79
C VAL A 261 -19.00 13.36 -52.63
N THR A 262 -18.75 12.93 -51.39
CA THR A 262 -17.72 11.93 -51.06
C THR A 262 -18.00 10.60 -51.73
N GLU A 263 -19.25 10.16 -51.75
CA GLU A 263 -19.66 8.94 -52.44
C GLU A 263 -19.42 9.03 -53.95
N LYS A 264 -19.82 10.14 -54.59
CA LYS A 264 -19.56 10.36 -56.02
C LYS A 264 -18.05 10.40 -56.32
N LEU A 265 -17.26 11.06 -55.47
CA LEU A 265 -15.80 11.09 -55.56
C LEU A 265 -15.20 9.68 -55.48
N ALA A 266 -15.67 8.88 -54.52
CA ALA A 266 -15.22 7.50 -54.36
C ALA A 266 -15.57 6.64 -55.58
N GLN A 267 -16.78 6.77 -56.12
CA GLN A 267 -17.19 6.08 -57.34
C GLN A 267 -16.32 6.48 -58.56
N ARG A 268 -15.99 7.77 -58.69
CA ARG A 268 -15.08 8.25 -59.75
C ARG A 268 -13.66 7.73 -59.60
N LEU A 269 -13.16 7.61 -58.37
CA LEU A 269 -11.87 6.99 -58.10
C LEU A 269 -11.88 5.51 -58.43
N LEU A 270 -12.90 4.76 -58.05
CA LEU A 270 -13.04 3.34 -58.41
C LEU A 270 -13.06 3.12 -59.92
N ALA A 271 -13.66 4.05 -60.69
CA ALA A 271 -13.68 3.97 -62.14
C ALA A 271 -12.33 4.31 -62.81
N SER A 272 -11.51 5.18 -62.18
CA SER A 272 -10.27 5.71 -62.76
C SER A 272 -8.98 5.07 -62.24
N SER A 273 -9.03 4.38 -61.11
CA SER A 273 -7.87 3.81 -60.42
C SER A 273 -7.86 2.28 -60.49
N HIS A 274 -6.69 1.67 -60.30
CA HIS A 274 -6.53 0.22 -60.21
C HIS A 274 -6.94 -0.37 -58.85
N VAL A 275 -7.98 0.19 -58.21
CA VAL A 275 -8.50 -0.32 -56.94
C VAL A 275 -9.46 -1.49 -57.21
N SER A 276 -9.32 -2.58 -56.47
CA SER A 276 -10.07 -3.82 -56.73
C SER A 276 -11.48 -3.80 -56.13
N THR A 277 -11.66 -3.15 -54.98
CA THR A 277 -12.94 -3.14 -54.25
C THR A 277 -13.24 -1.78 -53.62
N GLY A 278 -14.51 -1.45 -53.47
CA GLY A 278 -14.96 -0.21 -52.87
C GLY A 278 -16.16 -0.44 -51.96
N ASP A 279 -16.07 -0.01 -50.70
CA ASP A 279 -17.16 -0.15 -49.72
C ASP A 279 -17.36 1.12 -48.89
N GLN A 280 -18.60 1.38 -48.48
CA GLN A 280 -18.88 2.40 -47.46
C GLN A 280 -18.36 1.92 -46.10
N ALA A 281 -17.87 2.84 -45.28
CA ALA A 281 -17.36 2.54 -43.95
C ALA A 281 -18.46 1.96 -43.05
N THR A 282 -18.29 0.71 -42.62
CA THR A 282 -19.20 0.04 -41.69
C THR A 282 -18.45 -0.46 -40.48
N LEU A 283 -18.88 -0.03 -39.28
CA LEU A 283 -18.34 -0.55 -38.03
C LEU A 283 -18.96 -1.92 -37.70
N LYS A 284 -18.10 -2.91 -37.42
CA LYS A 284 -18.54 -4.25 -37.03
C LYS A 284 -18.90 -4.28 -35.54
N CYS A 285 -19.88 -5.10 -35.16
CA CYS A 285 -20.24 -5.39 -33.76
C CYS A 285 -20.77 -4.18 -32.94
N VAL A 286 -21.37 -3.19 -33.60
CA VAL A 286 -22.00 -2.04 -32.94
C VAL A 286 -23.41 -2.39 -32.45
N PRO A 287 -23.77 -2.06 -31.19
CA PRO A 287 -25.14 -2.25 -30.68
C PRO A 287 -26.19 -1.54 -31.55
N ASP A 288 -27.38 -2.13 -31.71
CA ASP A 288 -28.44 -1.57 -32.59
C ASP A 288 -28.77 -0.10 -32.27
N SER A 289 -28.78 0.28 -30.99
CA SER A 289 -29.02 1.67 -30.56
C SER A 289 -27.94 2.66 -30.99
N TRP A 290 -26.73 2.18 -31.32
CA TRP A 290 -25.61 2.99 -31.79
C TRP A 290 -25.56 3.00 -33.31
N GLN A 291 -26.09 1.96 -33.98
CA GLN A 291 -26.20 1.94 -35.45
C GLN A 291 -27.10 3.07 -35.96
N GLU A 292 -28.17 3.40 -35.24
CA GLU A 292 -29.02 4.54 -35.60
C GLU A 292 -28.27 5.87 -35.52
N ILE A 293 -27.31 6.01 -34.60
CA ILE A 293 -26.42 7.19 -34.53
C ILE A 293 -25.49 7.23 -35.74
N LEU A 294 -24.89 6.09 -36.11
CA LEU A 294 -24.02 6.00 -37.29
C LEU A 294 -24.78 6.37 -38.57
N LYS A 295 -26.01 5.88 -38.74
CA LYS A 295 -26.87 6.21 -39.88
C LYS A 295 -27.28 7.69 -39.91
N ALA A 296 -27.56 8.28 -38.74
CA ALA A 296 -27.95 9.69 -38.64
C ALA A 296 -26.76 10.65 -38.87
N HIS A 297 -25.54 10.19 -38.62
CA HIS A 297 -24.33 11.00 -38.62
C HIS A 297 -23.16 10.32 -39.36
N VAL A 298 -23.45 9.85 -40.58
CA VAL A 298 -22.45 9.23 -41.48
C VAL A 298 -21.30 10.21 -41.72
N GLY A 299 -20.07 9.71 -41.61
CA GLY A 299 -18.82 10.45 -41.80
C GLY A 299 -18.38 11.27 -40.59
N ARG A 300 -19.17 11.33 -39.52
CA ARG A 300 -18.90 12.17 -38.34
C ARG A 300 -18.93 11.44 -37.00
N SER A 301 -19.29 10.17 -36.97
CA SER A 301 -19.53 9.45 -35.71
C SER A 301 -18.69 8.18 -35.55
N GLU A 302 -18.03 7.73 -36.62
CA GLU A 302 -17.28 6.48 -36.68
C GLU A 302 -16.15 6.43 -35.66
N VAL A 303 -15.38 7.51 -35.53
CA VAL A 303 -14.25 7.57 -34.59
C VAL A 303 -14.75 7.49 -33.15
N VAL A 304 -15.73 8.31 -32.78
CA VAL A 304 -16.22 8.35 -31.39
C VAL A 304 -16.99 7.08 -31.00
N VAL A 305 -17.77 6.52 -31.93
CA VAL A 305 -18.49 5.25 -31.75
C VAL A 305 -17.50 4.09 -31.66
N GLY A 306 -16.50 4.07 -32.54
CA GLY A 306 -15.45 3.06 -32.56
C GLY A 306 -14.64 3.05 -31.27
N TYR A 307 -14.21 4.23 -30.80
CA TYR A 307 -13.49 4.30 -29.53
C TYR A 307 -14.36 3.83 -28.36
N ALA A 308 -15.62 4.28 -28.32
CA ALA A 308 -16.54 3.88 -27.26
C ALA A 308 -16.79 2.37 -27.24
N GLN A 309 -16.87 1.74 -28.42
CA GLN A 309 -16.97 0.29 -28.55
C GLN A 309 -15.74 -0.41 -27.98
N ARG A 310 -14.53 0.05 -28.32
CA ARG A 310 -13.27 -0.53 -27.78
C ARG A 310 -13.18 -0.38 -26.26
N ILE A 311 -13.57 0.78 -25.72
CA ILE A 311 -13.64 1.02 -24.26
C ILE A 311 -14.62 0.04 -23.60
N LEU A 312 -15.77 -0.23 -24.21
CA LEU A 312 -16.75 -1.19 -23.68
C LEU A 312 -16.24 -2.63 -23.76
N ALA A 313 -15.60 -3.00 -24.86
CA ALA A 313 -15.01 -4.32 -25.08
C ALA A 313 -13.77 -4.57 -24.20
N HIS A 314 -13.19 -3.53 -23.62
CA HIS A 314 -11.89 -3.56 -22.93
C HIS A 314 -10.76 -3.97 -23.88
N ASP A 315 -10.92 -3.64 -25.16
CA ASP A 315 -9.90 -3.87 -26.17
C ASP A 315 -8.73 -2.92 -25.92
N PRO A 316 -7.49 -3.37 -26.12
CA PRO A 316 -6.33 -2.52 -25.95
C PRO A 316 -6.36 -1.40 -27.01
N VAL A 317 -6.15 -0.18 -26.55
CA VAL A 317 -6.10 1.05 -27.35
C VAL A 317 -4.80 1.78 -27.03
N LEU A 318 -4.35 2.65 -27.92
CA LEU A 318 -3.25 3.54 -27.55
C LEU A 318 -3.77 4.54 -26.51
N ASN A 319 -2.97 4.79 -25.49
CA ASN A 319 -3.24 5.80 -24.49
C ASN A 319 -1.99 6.63 -24.25
N LEU A 320 -1.85 7.69 -25.04
CA LEU A 320 -0.74 8.64 -24.94
C LEU A 320 -0.69 9.34 -23.57
N TRP A 321 -1.81 9.35 -22.83
CA TRP A 321 -1.88 9.88 -21.46
C TRP A 321 -1.56 8.84 -20.37
N TYR A 322 -1.08 7.66 -20.75
CA TYR A 322 -0.76 6.59 -19.81
C TYR A 322 0.41 6.96 -18.87
N GLN A 323 1.48 7.55 -19.40
CA GLN A 323 2.69 7.84 -18.62
C GLN A 323 2.42 8.85 -17.48
N PRO A 324 1.79 10.03 -17.72
CA PRO A 324 1.47 10.97 -16.65
C PRO A 324 0.47 10.40 -15.65
N ALA A 325 -0.58 9.71 -16.14
CA ALA A 325 -1.58 9.08 -15.27
C ALA A 325 -0.97 8.00 -14.36
N ARG A 326 0.00 7.22 -14.87
CA ARG A 326 0.74 6.23 -14.08
C ARG A 326 1.65 6.90 -13.06
N ALA A 327 2.40 7.92 -13.45
CA ALA A 327 3.27 8.68 -12.55
C ALA A 327 2.47 9.29 -11.39
N GLU A 328 1.30 9.87 -11.67
CA GLU A 328 0.44 10.44 -10.65
C GLU A 328 -0.11 9.38 -9.69
N LYS A 329 -0.54 8.23 -10.22
CA LYS A 329 -1.03 7.11 -9.39
C LYS A 329 0.07 6.56 -8.48
N ILE A 330 1.30 6.46 -8.99
CA ILE A 330 2.47 6.05 -8.23
C ILE A 330 2.78 7.08 -7.13
N ARG A 331 2.83 8.37 -7.47
CA ARG A 331 3.04 9.46 -6.50
C ARG A 331 2.00 9.44 -5.37
N ARG A 332 0.72 9.29 -5.70
CA ARG A 332 -0.36 9.18 -4.68
C ARG A 332 -0.19 7.97 -3.77
N ARG A 333 0.27 6.83 -4.30
CA ARG A 333 0.56 5.63 -3.50
C ARG A 333 1.74 5.85 -2.55
N TYR A 334 2.83 6.45 -3.04
CA TYR A 334 3.97 6.79 -2.20
C TYR A 334 3.60 7.80 -1.12
N LEU A 335 2.84 8.83 -1.46
CA LEU A 335 2.34 9.79 -0.48
C LEU A 335 1.47 9.11 0.58
N GLY A 336 0.55 8.23 0.17
CA GLY A 336 -0.28 7.46 1.10
C GLY A 336 0.55 6.55 2.01
N LEU A 337 1.59 5.90 1.48
CA LEU A 337 2.49 5.05 2.27
C LEU A 337 3.37 5.88 3.22
N ALA A 338 3.85 7.04 2.78
CA ALA A 338 4.58 7.98 3.64
C ALA A 338 3.69 8.52 4.76
N SER A 339 2.43 8.89 4.48
CA SER A 339 1.47 9.29 5.51
C SER A 339 1.17 8.16 6.51
N PHE A 340 1.08 6.92 6.04
CA PHE A 340 0.88 5.76 6.90
C PHE A 340 2.10 5.47 7.80
N LEU A 341 3.31 5.54 7.27
CA LEU A 341 4.53 5.42 8.08
C LEU A 341 4.65 6.56 9.10
N GLY A 342 4.32 7.79 8.68
CA GLY A 342 4.28 8.94 9.57
C GLY A 342 3.31 8.77 10.75
N SER A 343 2.11 8.22 10.50
CA SER A 343 1.14 7.97 11.58
C SER A 343 1.61 6.88 12.55
N LEU A 344 2.28 5.82 12.06
CA LEU A 344 2.89 4.80 12.91
C LEU A 344 4.00 5.37 13.80
N LEU A 345 4.84 6.26 13.27
CA LEU A 345 5.88 6.93 14.05
C LEU A 345 5.27 7.81 15.15
N VAL A 346 4.25 8.60 14.83
CA VAL A 346 3.54 9.42 15.82
C VAL A 346 2.89 8.55 16.90
N MET A 347 2.24 7.43 16.51
CA MET A 347 1.68 6.48 17.48
C MET A 347 2.77 5.88 18.38
N GLY A 348 3.92 5.51 17.80
CA GLY A 348 5.07 4.98 18.54
C GLY A 348 5.63 5.98 19.56
N ILE A 349 5.73 7.27 19.19
CA ILE A 349 6.16 8.35 20.09
C ILE A 349 5.16 8.52 21.23
N ILE A 350 3.84 8.52 20.94
CA ILE A 350 2.79 8.62 21.96
C ILE A 350 2.86 7.43 22.93
N LEU A 351 3.08 6.21 22.42
CA LEU A 351 3.21 5.01 23.24
C LEU A 351 4.46 5.07 24.11
N CYS A 352 5.61 5.49 23.56
CA CYS A 352 6.84 5.69 24.34
C CYS A 352 6.66 6.72 25.45
N PHE A 353 6.01 7.85 25.15
CA PHE A 353 5.72 8.88 26.14
C PHE A 353 4.76 8.38 27.22
N SER A 354 3.76 7.57 26.86
CA SER A 354 2.86 6.94 27.82
C SER A 354 3.58 5.94 28.71
N LEU A 355 4.46 5.09 28.15
CA LEU A 355 5.28 4.17 28.91
C LEU A 355 6.23 4.92 29.84
N GLN A 356 6.84 6.01 29.38
CA GLN A 356 7.73 6.84 30.19
C GLN A 356 6.99 7.46 31.38
N ARG A 357 5.75 7.90 31.19
CA ARG A 357 4.90 8.37 32.30
C ARG A 357 4.62 7.26 33.33
N ILE A 358 4.30 6.05 32.87
CA ILE A 358 4.06 4.90 33.75
C ILE A 358 5.35 4.50 34.49
N THR A 359 6.51 4.52 33.83
CA THR A 359 7.78 4.21 34.50
C THR A 359 8.13 5.25 35.54
N MET A 360 7.85 6.54 35.30
CA MET A 360 8.09 7.58 36.30
C MET A 360 7.15 7.43 37.50
N SER A 361 5.89 7.07 37.32
CA SER A 361 4.99 6.82 38.45
C SER A 361 5.43 5.60 39.25
N LEU A 362 5.83 4.52 38.58
CA LEU A 362 6.37 3.33 39.24
C LEU A 362 7.66 3.63 40.00
N GLN A 363 8.56 4.47 39.45
CA GLN A 363 9.77 4.89 40.17
C GLN A 363 9.44 5.69 41.43
N GLN A 364 8.45 6.59 41.37
CA GLN A 364 7.98 7.32 42.56
C GLN A 364 7.39 6.37 43.60
N GLU A 365 6.57 5.41 43.17
CA GLU A 365 5.97 4.41 44.05
C GLU A 365 7.04 3.51 44.70
N VAL A 366 8.03 3.05 43.93
CA VAL A 366 9.19 2.30 44.45
C VAL A 366 9.99 3.14 45.44
N GLN A 367 10.21 4.43 45.18
CA GLN A 367 10.89 5.32 46.13
C GLN A 367 10.10 5.49 47.44
N VAL A 368 8.77 5.50 47.39
CA VAL A 368 7.91 5.60 48.58
C VAL A 368 7.82 4.27 49.34
N LEU A 369 7.81 3.14 48.63
CA LEU A 369 7.69 1.80 49.22
C LEU A 369 9.03 1.21 49.68
N SER A 370 10.16 1.64 49.10
CA SER A 370 11.49 1.17 49.49
C SER A 370 11.80 1.34 50.98
N PRO A 371 11.50 2.48 51.63
CA PRO A 371 11.68 2.64 53.08
C PRO A 371 10.83 1.66 53.88
N GLN A 372 9.58 1.43 53.45
CA GLN A 372 8.65 0.52 54.11
C GLN A 372 9.12 -0.93 53.98
N GLY A 373 9.66 -1.32 52.82
CA GLY A 373 10.26 -2.64 52.62
C GLY A 373 11.46 -2.87 53.54
N VAL A 374 12.33 -1.87 53.70
CA VAL A 374 13.48 -1.94 54.63
C VAL A 374 13.01 -2.05 56.08
N GLU A 375 11.93 -1.36 56.46
CA GLU A 375 11.36 -1.43 57.81
C GLU A 375 10.75 -2.81 58.11
N ILE A 376 9.99 -3.37 57.16
CA ILE A 376 9.40 -4.72 57.28
C ILE A 376 10.51 -5.78 57.33
N GLU A 377 11.54 -5.67 56.50
CA GLU A 377 12.68 -6.60 56.54
C GLU A 377 13.43 -6.50 57.89
N GLY A 378 13.56 -5.28 58.41
CA GLY A 378 14.11 -5.03 59.75
C GLY A 378 13.28 -5.71 60.86
N GLN A 379 11.95 -5.58 60.80
CA GLN A 379 11.02 -6.22 61.74
C GLN A 379 11.09 -7.75 61.65
N ALA A 380 11.09 -8.32 60.44
CA ALA A 380 11.21 -9.77 60.24
C ALA A 380 12.53 -10.33 60.79
N LYS A 381 13.65 -9.62 60.57
CA LYS A 381 14.96 -9.99 61.15
C LYS A 381 14.95 -9.90 62.68
N TYR A 382 14.27 -8.90 63.24
CA TYR A 382 14.11 -8.75 64.68
C TYR A 382 13.27 -9.89 65.30
N GLU A 383 12.16 -10.26 64.68
CA GLU A 383 11.33 -11.39 65.09
C GLU A 383 12.10 -12.71 65.03
N GLN A 384 12.87 -12.93 63.95
CA GLN A 384 13.70 -14.12 63.82
C GLN A 384 14.78 -14.17 64.92
N ALA A 385 15.41 -13.03 65.25
CA ALA A 385 16.37 -12.93 66.34
C ALA A 385 15.72 -13.25 67.71
N LEU A 386 14.51 -12.76 67.96
CA LEU A 386 13.73 -13.05 69.16
C LEU A 386 13.39 -14.55 69.26
N GLU A 387 12.93 -15.17 68.17
CA GLU A 387 12.61 -16.60 68.14
C GLU A 387 13.85 -17.45 68.44
N THR A 388 15.00 -17.07 67.86
CA THR A 388 16.28 -17.74 68.08
C THR A 388 16.74 -17.59 69.54
N ALA A 389 16.61 -16.39 70.12
CA ALA A 389 16.92 -16.12 71.52
C ALA A 389 16.00 -16.88 72.48
N TRP A 390 14.70 -16.96 72.17
CA TRP A 390 13.70 -17.67 72.96
C TRP A 390 13.95 -19.18 72.97
N LYS A 391 14.20 -19.79 71.79
CA LYS A 391 14.58 -21.21 71.68
C LYS A 391 15.86 -21.51 72.48
N GLY A 392 16.85 -20.61 72.42
CA GLY A 392 18.06 -20.73 73.23
C GLY A 392 17.83 -20.64 74.74
N ALA A 393 16.85 -19.86 75.19
CA ALA A 393 16.46 -19.77 76.60
C ALA A 393 15.72 -21.03 77.08
N LEU A 394 14.81 -21.59 76.28
CA LEU A 394 14.04 -22.80 76.61
C LEU A 394 14.95 -24.02 76.83
N ILE A 395 15.96 -24.19 75.96
CA ILE A 395 16.95 -25.30 76.05
C ILE A 395 17.79 -25.20 77.33
N ARG A 396 17.98 -23.99 77.90
CA ARG A 396 18.72 -23.81 79.16
C ARG A 396 17.89 -24.16 80.39
N THR A 397 16.58 -23.99 80.35
CA THR A 397 15.69 -24.34 81.47
C THR A 397 15.47 -25.85 81.60
N GLU A 398 15.37 -26.59 80.49
CA GLU A 398 15.25 -28.06 80.53
C GLU A 398 16.49 -28.73 81.13
N LYS A 399 17.70 -28.31 80.70
CA LYS A 399 18.96 -28.87 81.23
C LYS A 399 19.19 -28.59 82.72
N VAL A 400 18.65 -27.49 83.25
CA VAL A 400 18.72 -27.18 84.69
C VAL A 400 17.71 -28.03 85.48
N GLY A 401 16.55 -28.32 84.89
CA GLY A 401 15.55 -29.23 85.48
C GLY A 401 16.06 -30.67 85.61
N GLU A 402 16.68 -31.22 84.56
CA GLU A 402 17.27 -32.56 84.57
C GLU A 402 18.40 -32.68 85.61
N ALA A 403 19.30 -31.70 85.67
CA ALA A 403 20.40 -31.69 86.63
C ALA A 403 19.91 -31.61 88.10
N LEU A 404 18.79 -30.92 88.35
CA LEU A 404 18.18 -30.85 89.68
C LEU A 404 17.47 -32.16 90.07
N ALA A 405 16.78 -32.79 89.12
CA ALA A 405 16.16 -34.09 89.33
C ALA A 405 17.21 -35.18 89.63
N GLU A 406 18.36 -35.16 88.94
CA GLU A 406 19.48 -36.07 89.22
C GLU A 406 20.05 -35.90 90.63
N VAL A 407 20.16 -34.67 91.12
CA VAL A 407 20.68 -34.41 92.47
C VAL A 407 19.67 -34.86 93.54
N GLN A 408 18.37 -34.67 93.30
CA GLN A 408 17.34 -35.10 94.24
C GLN A 408 17.20 -36.63 94.30
N ALA A 409 17.50 -37.33 93.19
CA ALA A 409 17.55 -38.79 93.13
C ALA A 409 18.72 -39.41 93.94
N LEU A 410 19.69 -38.62 94.41
CA LEU A 410 20.75 -39.07 95.30
C LEU A 410 20.26 -39.29 96.75
N SER A 411 18.99 -39.00 97.05
CA SER A 411 18.37 -39.33 98.32
C SER A 411 18.12 -40.85 98.39
N GLY A 412 18.91 -41.57 99.19
CA GLY A 412 18.83 -43.03 99.36
C GLY A 412 19.75 -43.55 100.46
N ASN A 413 19.51 -44.80 100.92
CA ASN A 413 20.23 -45.53 102.00
C ASN A 413 21.05 -44.66 102.94
N GLY A 414 20.34 -43.97 103.85
CA GLY A 414 20.94 -43.15 104.89
C GLY A 414 21.20 -41.68 104.54
N LEU A 415 20.74 -41.19 103.39
CA LEU A 415 20.78 -39.77 103.02
C LEU A 415 19.40 -39.26 102.59
N ARG A 416 18.88 -38.25 103.31
CA ARG A 416 17.63 -37.55 103.00
C ARG A 416 17.91 -36.10 102.62
N ILE A 417 17.68 -35.77 101.37
CA ILE A 417 17.79 -34.39 100.87
C ILE A 417 16.46 -33.68 101.11
N GLU A 418 16.47 -32.57 101.84
CA GLU A 418 15.26 -31.83 102.17
C GLU A 418 15.02 -30.66 101.21
N GLN A 419 16.09 -29.98 100.80
CA GLN A 419 15.99 -28.81 99.96
C GLN A 419 17.13 -28.73 98.95
N VAL A 420 16.77 -28.46 97.70
CA VAL A 420 17.72 -28.11 96.63
C VAL A 420 17.29 -26.77 96.06
N VAL A 421 18.18 -25.78 96.10
CA VAL A 421 17.93 -24.45 95.53
C VAL A 421 19.02 -24.14 94.52
N TYR A 422 18.63 -23.87 93.27
CA TYR A 422 19.57 -23.42 92.25
C TYR A 422 19.33 -21.95 91.91
N LYS A 423 20.36 -21.12 92.12
CA LYS A 423 20.33 -19.70 91.77
C LYS A 423 21.65 -19.31 91.11
N GLN A 424 21.56 -18.68 89.93
CA GLN A 424 22.68 -18.03 89.24
C GLN A 424 23.92 -18.93 88.97
N GLY A 425 23.74 -20.24 88.79
CA GLY A 425 24.85 -21.17 88.55
C GLY A 425 25.42 -21.84 89.80
N SER A 426 24.86 -21.52 90.98
CA SER A 426 25.17 -22.17 92.25
C SER A 426 23.97 -22.98 92.72
N MET A 427 24.22 -24.20 93.15
CA MET A 427 23.28 -25.05 93.87
C MET A 427 23.59 -24.97 95.35
N SER A 428 22.55 -24.84 96.16
CA SER A 428 22.57 -25.01 97.60
C SER A 428 21.70 -26.22 97.95
N LEU A 429 22.25 -27.14 98.72
CA LEU A 429 21.63 -28.40 99.11
C LEU A 429 21.63 -28.49 100.64
N SER A 430 20.51 -28.89 101.24
CA SER A 430 20.44 -29.21 102.67
C SER A 430 19.71 -30.54 102.89
N GLY A 431 20.15 -31.28 103.91
CA GLY A 431 19.59 -32.59 104.22
C GLY A 431 20.15 -33.20 105.50
N ILE A 432 19.72 -34.42 105.77
CA ILE A 432 20.08 -35.23 106.93
C ILE A 432 20.72 -36.53 106.43
N ALA A 433 21.84 -36.93 107.03
CA ALA A 433 22.53 -38.19 106.76
C ALA A 433 22.64 -39.04 108.02
N GLU A 434 22.66 -40.37 107.89
CA GLU A 434 22.80 -41.31 109.03
C GLU A 434 24.23 -41.33 109.58
N ASP A 435 25.23 -41.04 108.74
CA ASP A 435 26.63 -40.96 109.17
C ASP A 435 27.44 -39.92 108.35
N ALA A 436 28.65 -39.63 108.85
CA ALA A 436 29.58 -38.71 108.20
C ALA A 436 30.08 -39.22 106.82
N SER A 437 30.09 -40.54 106.61
CA SER A 437 30.60 -41.17 105.38
C SER A 437 29.65 -40.94 104.20
N SER A 438 28.35 -40.86 104.49
CA SER A 438 27.28 -40.57 103.53
C SER A 438 27.40 -39.15 102.97
N VAL A 439 27.75 -38.17 103.81
CA VAL A 439 28.00 -36.79 103.38
C VAL A 439 29.25 -36.69 102.49
N GLN A 440 30.31 -37.41 102.82
CA GLN A 440 31.53 -37.46 101.98
C GLN A 440 31.26 -38.11 100.61
N THR A 441 30.48 -39.19 100.60
CA THR A 441 30.06 -39.88 99.37
C THR A 441 29.22 -38.96 98.48
N LEU A 442 28.32 -38.17 99.07
CA LEU A 442 27.57 -37.16 98.34
C LEU A 442 28.47 -36.08 97.73
N ILE A 443 29.44 -35.55 98.48
CA ILE A 443 30.41 -34.55 97.96
C ILE A 443 31.19 -35.12 96.79
N HIS A 444 31.65 -36.37 96.88
CA HIS A 444 32.36 -37.04 95.80
C HIS A 444 31.46 -37.22 94.58
N THR A 445 30.23 -37.69 94.79
CA THR A 445 29.24 -37.91 93.73
C THR A 445 28.93 -36.61 92.99
N LEU A 446 28.73 -35.50 93.71
CA LEU A 446 28.53 -34.19 93.10
C LEU A 446 29.72 -33.76 92.22
N ARG A 447 30.96 -34.01 92.66
CA ARG A 447 32.16 -33.74 91.82
C ARG A 447 32.17 -34.58 90.56
N THR A 448 31.88 -35.88 90.66
CA THR A 448 31.83 -36.77 89.49
C THR A 448 30.74 -36.36 88.50
N LYS A 449 29.64 -35.79 89.01
CA LYS A 449 28.54 -35.24 88.22
C LYS A 449 28.79 -33.83 87.66
N GLY A 450 30.02 -33.30 87.80
CA GLY A 450 30.43 -32.03 87.18
C GLY A 450 30.12 -30.78 88.01
N TRP A 451 29.72 -30.94 89.27
CA TRP A 451 29.63 -29.82 90.21
C TRP A 451 31.02 -29.50 90.78
N GLU A 452 31.46 -28.27 90.53
CA GLU A 452 32.74 -27.76 91.00
C GLU A 452 32.62 -27.23 92.43
N GLN A 453 33.65 -27.53 93.23
CA GLN A 453 33.82 -27.02 94.58
C GLN A 453 32.61 -27.24 95.52
N PRO A 454 32.07 -28.47 95.66
CA PRO A 454 31.10 -28.73 96.73
C PRO A 454 31.76 -28.45 98.08
N ALA A 455 31.24 -27.44 98.76
CA ALA A 455 31.71 -26.95 100.05
C ALA A 455 30.57 -27.05 101.06
N LEU A 456 30.83 -27.74 102.18
CA LEU A 456 29.93 -27.76 103.33
C LEU A 456 29.86 -26.36 103.93
N THR A 457 28.65 -25.83 104.05
CA THR A 457 28.35 -24.54 104.69
C THR A 457 27.87 -24.73 106.12
N SER A 458 27.27 -25.88 106.44
CA SER A 458 26.85 -26.26 107.80
C SER A 458 27.02 -27.76 107.99
N TYR A 459 27.42 -28.17 109.20
CA TYR A 459 27.55 -29.56 109.61
C TYR A 459 27.28 -29.66 111.11
N LYS A 460 26.21 -30.35 111.51
CA LYS A 460 25.81 -30.49 112.92
C LYS A 460 25.47 -31.94 113.23
N LEU A 461 26.17 -32.50 114.22
CA LEU A 461 25.83 -33.82 114.77
C LEU A 461 24.58 -33.69 115.66
N THR A 462 23.57 -34.49 115.40
CA THR A 462 22.37 -34.56 116.24
C THR A 462 22.50 -35.69 117.27
N THR A 463 21.68 -35.62 118.32
CA THR A 463 21.73 -36.55 119.48
C THR A 463 21.41 -38.01 119.14
N LEU A 464 21.00 -38.30 117.91
CA LEU A 464 20.66 -39.64 117.39
C LEU A 464 21.70 -40.18 116.39
N ASN A 465 22.95 -39.69 116.44
CA ASN A 465 24.04 -40.00 115.50
C ASN A 465 23.82 -39.57 114.03
N ASN A 466 22.69 -38.92 113.70
CA ASN A 466 22.48 -38.35 112.37
C ASN A 466 23.23 -37.01 112.21
N VAL A 467 23.56 -36.68 110.97
CA VAL A 467 24.27 -35.47 110.56
C VAL A 467 23.34 -34.58 109.76
N GLU A 468 23.03 -33.39 110.29
CA GLU A 468 22.38 -32.34 109.51
C GLU A 468 23.47 -31.56 108.75
N PHE A 469 23.30 -31.40 107.44
CA PHE A 469 24.28 -30.72 106.61
C PHE A 469 23.63 -29.74 105.64
N SER A 470 24.38 -28.69 105.32
CA SER A 470 24.12 -27.81 104.19
C SER A 470 25.40 -27.68 103.38
N MET A 471 25.29 -27.71 102.06
CA MET A 471 26.42 -27.55 101.16
C MET A 471 26.06 -26.70 99.94
N SER A 472 27.06 -26.09 99.35
CA SER A 472 26.92 -25.35 98.10
C SER A 472 27.90 -25.88 97.07
N ALA A 473 27.48 -25.93 95.80
CA ALA A 473 28.32 -26.35 94.70
C ALA A 473 28.00 -25.50 93.45
N ARG A 474 28.99 -25.25 92.59
CA ARG A 474 28.81 -24.47 91.35
C ARG A 474 28.83 -25.38 90.13
N HIS A 475 27.91 -25.21 89.20
CA HIS A 475 27.91 -26.01 87.98
C HIS A 475 28.97 -25.49 87.01
N ARG A 476 29.80 -26.38 86.47
CA ARG A 476 30.80 -26.03 85.45
C ARG A 476 30.11 -25.38 84.26
N ARG A 477 30.39 -24.10 84.00
CA ARG A 477 29.89 -23.42 82.79
C ARG A 477 30.62 -24.00 81.59
N ILE A 478 29.94 -24.82 80.80
CA ILE A 478 30.44 -25.23 79.48
C ILE A 478 30.66 -23.95 78.67
N GLY A 479 31.90 -23.75 78.24
CA GLY A 479 32.44 -22.47 77.80
C GLY A 479 31.61 -21.76 76.74
N ARG A 480 31.42 -20.45 76.93
CA ARG A 480 31.12 -19.52 75.83
C ARG A 480 32.35 -19.50 74.91
N GLN A 481 32.23 -20.03 73.71
CA GLN A 481 33.15 -19.68 72.62
C GLN A 481 32.98 -18.17 72.30
N PRO A 482 34.06 -17.41 72.08
CA PRO A 482 33.97 -16.03 71.64
C PRO A 482 33.40 -15.98 70.21
N VAL A 483 32.29 -15.29 70.04
CA VAL A 483 31.70 -14.98 68.73
C VAL A 483 32.67 -14.06 67.99
N LYS A 484 33.22 -14.53 66.87
CA LYS A 484 33.96 -13.70 65.90
C LYS A 484 33.01 -12.64 65.34
N ALA A 485 33.31 -11.37 65.56
CA ALA A 485 32.73 -10.28 64.81
C ALA A 485 33.32 -10.30 63.39
N SER A 486 32.51 -10.57 62.37
CA SER A 486 32.87 -10.34 60.96
C SER A 486 32.11 -9.13 60.43
N GLU A 487 32.86 -8.06 60.26
CA GLU A 487 32.84 -7.04 59.21
C GLU A 487 31.61 -7.00 58.29
N ALA A 488 30.86 -5.89 58.42
CA ALA A 488 30.05 -5.35 57.35
C ALA A 488 30.98 -4.63 56.35
N ASN A 489 30.97 -5.08 55.10
CA ASN A 489 31.63 -4.40 53.99
C ASN A 489 30.58 -3.73 53.10
N GLN A 490 30.78 -2.43 52.91
CA GLN A 490 30.14 -1.58 51.92
C GLN A 490 30.46 -2.08 50.51
N VAL A 491 29.47 -2.18 49.63
CA VAL A 491 29.68 -2.01 48.18
C VAL A 491 28.52 -1.19 47.63
N ASN A 492 28.94 -0.22 46.81
CA ASN A 492 28.22 0.75 45.98
C ASN A 492 26.86 0.33 45.42
#